data_AF-A0A4Q5QMW6-F1
#
_entry.id   AF-A0A4Q5QMW6-F1
#
_cell.length_a   1.000
_cell.length_b   1.000
_cell.length_c   1.000
_cell.angle_alpha   90.00
_cell.angle_beta   90.00
_cell.angle_gamma   90.00
#
_symmetry.space_group_name_H-M   'P 1'
#
loop_
_entity.id
_entity.type
_entity.pdbx_description
1 polymer ?
#
loop_
_entity_poly.entity_id
_entity_poly.type
_entity_poly.pdbx_seq_one_letter_code
_entity_poly.pdbx_strand_id
1 'polypeptide(L)'
;MRQFNHILALVKKDLLLEIRQQYTFYGIVLYVASTVFVLYLAMDQPEEKIWNGLFWMIQLFICVNAVAKSFLQESRGRMLYFYTIAGARDFMLSKLVFNVVLMIIMSLISLVLFQILLGNPLQHPLRFAGIVCLGGCSLSMVFTFLAAIAARAQQNAALMAIMGFPLIIPQLMLLMKISTTSFADVLQGSEVSLMF
;
A
#
# COMPACT_ATOMS: atom_id res chain seq x y z
N MET A 1 23.82 19.33 -1.03
CA MET A 1 22.59 20.14 -1.24
C MET A 1 21.98 20.01 -2.65
N ARG A 2 22.76 19.92 -3.74
CA ARG A 2 22.20 19.78 -5.12
C ARG A 2 21.36 18.50 -5.38
N GLN A 3 21.73 17.35 -4.82
CA GLN A 3 21.00 16.08 -5.08
C GLN A 3 19.59 16.04 -4.49
N PHE A 4 19.36 16.66 -3.32
CA PHE A 4 18.05 16.68 -2.69
C PHE A 4 17.01 17.44 -3.54
N ASN A 5 17.46 18.50 -4.23
CA ASN A 5 16.60 19.25 -5.15
C ASN A 5 16.19 18.44 -6.39
N HIS A 6 17.03 17.52 -6.86
CA HIS A 6 16.68 16.62 -7.98
C HIS A 6 15.63 15.60 -7.54
N ILE A 7 15.78 14.99 -6.37
CA ILE A 7 14.79 14.06 -5.82
C ILE A 7 13.44 14.76 -5.62
N LEU A 8 13.44 15.95 -5.00
CA LEU A 8 12.21 16.69 -4.74
C LEU A 8 11.52 17.16 -6.04
N ALA A 9 12.30 17.55 -7.05
CA ALA A 9 11.77 17.92 -8.36
C ALA A 9 11.15 16.73 -9.09
N LEU A 10 11.77 15.54 -9.00
CA LEU A 10 11.24 14.30 -9.57
C LEU A 10 9.96 13.86 -8.86
N VAL A 11 9.92 13.91 -7.53
CA VAL A 11 8.69 13.64 -6.74
C VAL A 11 7.58 14.61 -7.12
N LYS A 12 7.88 15.91 -7.25
CA LYS A 12 6.90 16.92 -7.65
C LYS A 12 6.38 16.68 -9.07
N LYS A 13 7.24 16.24 -9.99
CA LYS A 13 6.85 15.84 -11.35
C LYS A 13 5.91 14.64 -11.32
N ASP A 14 6.23 13.60 -10.58
CA ASP A 14 5.39 12.40 -10.50
C ASP A 14 4.05 12.71 -9.81
N LEU A 15 4.04 13.55 -8.76
CA LEU A 15 2.81 14.04 -8.13
C LEU A 15 1.95 14.87 -9.10
N LEU A 16 2.55 15.78 -9.88
CA LEU A 16 1.84 16.54 -10.90
C LEU A 16 1.27 15.66 -12.00
N LEU A 17 1.99 14.60 -12.40
CA LEU A 17 1.51 13.65 -13.39
C LEU A 17 0.33 12.84 -12.88
N GLU A 18 0.36 12.38 -11.63
CA GLU A 18 -0.74 11.66 -11.00
C GLU A 18 -1.98 12.56 -10.86
N ILE A 19 -1.80 13.80 -10.40
CA ILE A 19 -2.88 14.80 -10.31
C ILE A 19 -3.44 15.15 -11.69
N ARG A 20 -2.62 15.12 -12.74
CA ARG A 20 -3.06 15.41 -14.11
C ARG A 20 -3.69 14.19 -14.80
N GLN A 21 -3.30 12.97 -14.42
CA GLN A 21 -3.90 11.69 -14.85
C GLN A 21 -4.84 11.13 -13.79
N GLN A 22 -5.83 11.96 -13.43
CA GLN A 22 -6.84 11.73 -12.40
C GLN A 22 -7.55 10.36 -12.46
N TYR A 23 -7.62 9.74 -13.63
CA TYR A 23 -8.25 8.44 -13.85
C TYR A 23 -7.69 7.32 -12.97
N THR A 24 -6.38 7.34 -12.66
CA THR A 24 -5.77 6.32 -11.79
C THR A 24 -6.26 6.47 -10.36
N PHE A 25 -6.06 7.66 -9.79
CA PHE A 25 -6.36 7.96 -8.41
C PHE A 25 -7.85 7.74 -8.12
N TYR A 26 -8.72 8.32 -8.95
CA TYR A 26 -10.17 8.14 -8.79
C TYR A 26 -10.61 6.70 -9.06
N GLY A 27 -9.94 5.97 -9.95
CA GLY A 27 -10.23 4.55 -10.16
C GLY A 27 -9.97 3.71 -8.92
N ILE A 28 -8.85 3.94 -8.22
CA ILE A 28 -8.52 3.25 -6.97
C ILE A 28 -9.49 3.67 -5.86
N VAL A 29 -9.78 4.96 -5.71
CA VAL A 29 -10.74 5.45 -4.70
C VAL A 29 -12.13 4.87 -4.94
N LEU A 30 -12.60 4.85 -6.19
CA LEU A 30 -13.88 4.26 -6.57
C LEU A 30 -13.90 2.75 -6.28
N TYR A 31 -12.80 2.04 -6.57
CA TYR A 31 -12.66 0.62 -6.25
C TYR A 31 -12.79 0.37 -4.74
N VAL A 32 -12.07 1.14 -3.90
CA VAL A 32 -12.13 1.02 -2.45
C VAL A 32 -13.54 1.33 -1.95
N ALA A 33 -14.11 2.46 -2.34
CA ALA A 33 -15.47 2.84 -1.95
C ALA A 33 -16.50 1.78 -2.33
N SER A 34 -16.44 1.26 -3.56
CA SER A 34 -17.38 0.24 -4.04
C SER A 34 -17.22 -1.08 -3.28
N THR A 35 -15.99 -1.51 -3.01
CA THR A 35 -15.72 -2.77 -2.30
C THR A 35 -16.17 -2.67 -0.85
N VAL A 36 -15.85 -1.58 -0.16
CA VAL A 36 -16.29 -1.34 1.23
C VAL A 36 -17.82 -1.24 1.30
N PHE A 37 -18.45 -0.59 0.32
CA PHE A 37 -19.91 -0.51 0.24
C PHE A 37 -20.59 -1.86 0.03
N VAL A 38 -20.05 -2.70 -0.85
CA VAL A 38 -20.56 -4.08 -1.03
C VAL A 38 -20.38 -4.90 0.24
N LEU A 39 -19.24 -4.77 0.93
CA LEU A 39 -19.01 -5.46 2.20
C LEU A 39 -19.99 -5.01 3.29
N TYR A 40 -20.28 -3.71 3.35
CA TYR A 40 -21.30 -3.17 4.25
C TYR A 40 -22.66 -3.81 4.00
N LEU A 41 -23.12 -3.86 2.75
CA LEU A 41 -24.40 -4.49 2.40
C LEU A 41 -24.45 -6.00 2.70
N ALA A 42 -23.29 -6.68 2.65
CA ALA A 42 -23.21 -8.13 2.82
C ALA A 42 -23.10 -8.56 4.30
N MET A 43 -22.43 -7.76 5.14
CA MET A 43 -22.02 -8.19 6.49
C MET A 43 -22.39 -7.20 7.61
N ASP A 44 -22.91 -6.02 7.28
CA ASP A 44 -23.29 -4.92 8.18
C ASP A 44 -22.18 -4.51 9.16
N GLN A 45 -22.05 -5.21 10.29
CA GLN A 45 -21.00 -5.03 11.31
C GLN A 45 -20.24 -6.34 11.57
N PRO A 46 -19.10 -6.57 10.89
CA PRO A 46 -18.30 -7.78 11.11
C PRO A 46 -17.54 -7.75 12.44
N GLU A 47 -17.25 -8.93 12.99
CA GLU A 47 -16.39 -9.09 14.17
C GLU A 47 -14.99 -8.47 13.96
N GLU A 48 -14.35 -8.02 15.04
CA GLU A 48 -13.06 -7.31 15.03
C GLU A 48 -11.97 -8.03 14.20
N LYS A 49 -11.90 -9.36 14.33
CA LYS A 49 -10.91 -10.18 13.61
C LYS A 49 -11.18 -10.19 12.10
N ILE A 50 -12.44 -10.25 11.70
CA ILE A 50 -12.86 -10.23 10.30
C ILE A 50 -12.65 -8.83 9.73
N TRP A 51 -13.03 -7.79 10.46
CA TRP A 51 -12.81 -6.40 10.08
C TRP A 51 -11.34 -6.11 9.79
N ASN A 52 -10.43 -6.54 10.69
CA ASN A 52 -8.98 -6.38 10.53
C ASN A 52 -8.45 -7.15 9.30
N GLY A 53 -8.91 -8.38 9.09
CA GLY A 53 -8.53 -9.18 7.92
C GLY A 53 -8.98 -8.55 6.60
N LEU A 54 -10.23 -8.08 6.54
CA LEU A 54 -10.78 -7.40 5.37
C LEU A 54 -10.02 -6.12 5.04
N PHE A 55 -9.69 -5.32 6.06
CA PHE A 55 -8.93 -4.09 5.89
C PHE A 55 -7.57 -4.34 5.22
N TRP A 56 -6.75 -5.25 5.78
CA TRP A 56 -5.42 -5.54 5.23
C TRP A 56 -5.46 -6.24 3.87
N MET A 57 -6.48 -7.06 3.63
CA MET A 57 -6.72 -7.66 2.32
C MET A 57 -7.00 -6.58 1.27
N ILE A 58 -7.89 -5.63 1.54
CA ILE A 58 -8.16 -4.50 0.64
C ILE A 58 -6.90 -3.65 0.46
N GLN A 59 -6.13 -3.43 1.52
CA GLN A 59 -4.88 -2.67 1.46
C GLN A 59 -3.84 -3.32 0.51
N LEU A 60 -3.79 -4.66 0.46
CA LEU A 60 -2.98 -5.39 -0.53
C LEU A 60 -3.44 -5.08 -1.95
N PHE A 61 -4.74 -5.15 -2.24
CA PHE A 61 -5.26 -4.87 -3.57
C PHE A 61 -5.01 -3.42 -4.01
N ILE A 62 -5.17 -2.46 -3.10
CA ILE A 62 -4.79 -1.06 -3.34
C ILE A 62 -3.31 -0.98 -3.73
N CYS A 63 -2.42 -1.64 -2.97
CA CYS A 63 -0.99 -1.62 -3.22
C CYS A 63 -0.63 -2.19 -4.60
N VAL A 64 -1.18 -3.36 -4.94
CA VAL A 64 -0.94 -4.02 -6.23
C VAL A 64 -1.36 -3.10 -7.38
N ASN A 65 -2.56 -2.50 -7.29
CA ASN A 65 -3.09 -1.63 -8.34
C ASN A 65 -2.30 -0.32 -8.47
N ALA A 66 -1.91 0.30 -7.36
CA ALA A 66 -1.11 1.52 -7.36
C ALA A 66 0.30 1.29 -7.92
N VAL A 67 1.00 0.26 -7.42
CA VAL A 67 2.40 0.01 -7.77
C VAL A 67 2.57 -0.55 -9.18
N ALA A 68 1.68 -1.46 -9.62
CA ALA A 68 1.72 -1.98 -10.99
C ALA A 68 1.67 -0.84 -12.01
N LYS A 69 0.81 0.15 -11.77
CA LYS A 69 0.68 1.30 -12.68
C LYS A 69 1.88 2.24 -12.65
N SER A 70 2.44 2.49 -11.45
CA SER A 70 3.63 3.31 -11.24
C SER A 70 4.79 2.86 -12.14
N PHE A 71 5.01 1.56 -12.32
CA PHE A 71 6.06 1.04 -13.23
C PHE A 71 5.61 0.85 -14.68
N LEU A 72 4.35 0.49 -14.94
CA LEU A 72 3.85 0.24 -16.30
C LEU A 72 3.59 1.51 -17.12
N GLN A 73 3.31 2.66 -16.49
CA GLN A 73 3.05 3.92 -17.21
C GLN A 73 4.32 4.62 -17.74
N GLU A 74 5.50 4.29 -17.22
CA GLU A 74 6.75 4.88 -17.72
C GLU A 74 7.32 4.03 -18.86
N SER A 75 7.31 4.60 -20.07
CA SER A 75 7.89 3.97 -21.25
C SER A 75 9.41 3.85 -21.11
N ARG A 76 9.95 2.71 -21.55
CA ARG A 76 11.39 2.34 -21.50
C ARG A 76 12.33 3.47 -21.96
N GLY A 77 11.90 4.28 -22.94
CA GLY A 77 12.67 5.43 -23.46
C GLY A 77 12.78 6.63 -22.51
N ARG A 78 11.77 6.92 -21.68
CA ARG A 78 11.85 7.99 -20.66
C ARG A 78 12.69 7.56 -19.46
N MET A 79 12.63 6.28 -19.10
CA MET A 79 13.47 5.72 -18.04
C MET A 79 14.97 5.86 -18.38
N LEU A 80 15.36 5.60 -19.63
CA LEU A 80 16.74 5.80 -20.11
C LEU A 80 17.18 7.27 -20.11
N TYR A 81 16.28 8.21 -20.43
CA TYR A 81 16.55 9.65 -20.42
C TYR A 81 16.73 10.21 -18.99
N PHE A 82 15.92 9.76 -18.02
CA PHE A 82 16.11 10.16 -16.63
C PHE A 82 17.34 9.49 -15.99
N TYR A 83 17.68 8.26 -16.43
CA TYR A 83 18.88 7.56 -15.99
C TYR A 83 20.17 8.31 -16.36
N THR A 84 20.22 8.97 -17.52
CA THR A 84 21.38 9.73 -17.98
C THR A 84 21.51 11.10 -17.31
N ILE A 85 20.42 11.70 -16.81
CA ILE A 85 20.42 13.08 -16.28
C ILE A 85 20.50 13.13 -14.74
N ALA A 86 19.76 12.28 -14.03
CA ALA A 86 19.66 12.31 -12.57
C ALA A 86 20.38 11.13 -11.89
N GLY A 87 20.75 10.10 -12.65
CA GLY A 87 21.33 8.87 -12.12
C GLY A 87 20.29 7.89 -11.56
N ALA A 88 20.64 6.60 -11.61
CA ALA A 88 19.76 5.48 -11.24
C ALA A 88 19.17 5.55 -9.82
N ARG A 89 19.97 6.04 -8.87
CA ARG A 89 19.65 6.02 -7.44
C ARG A 89 18.58 7.05 -7.10
N ASP A 90 18.73 8.27 -7.59
CA ASP A 90 17.84 9.38 -7.28
C ASP A 90 16.46 9.18 -7.90
N PHE A 91 16.39 8.57 -9.09
CA PHE A 91 15.14 8.16 -9.74
C PHE A 91 14.39 7.06 -8.98
N MET A 92 15.10 6.06 -8.47
CA MET A 92 14.47 4.99 -7.70
C MET A 92 13.97 5.51 -6.33
N LEU A 93 14.75 6.38 -5.68
CA LEU A 93 14.37 7.02 -4.41
C LEU A 93 13.15 7.92 -4.56
N SER A 94 13.08 8.75 -5.61
CA SER A 94 11.90 9.59 -5.84
C SER A 94 10.64 8.76 -6.04
N LYS A 95 10.74 7.66 -6.78
CA LYS A 95 9.62 6.75 -7.05
C LYS A 95 9.14 6.02 -5.81
N LEU A 96 10.07 5.56 -4.97
CA LEU A 96 9.77 4.93 -3.70
C LEU A 96 9.03 5.90 -2.78
N VAL A 97 9.54 7.14 -2.63
CA VAL A 97 8.90 8.17 -1.81
C VAL A 97 7.49 8.48 -2.33
N PHE A 98 7.33 8.62 -3.65
CA PHE A 98 6.01 8.85 -4.25
C PHE A 98 5.02 7.72 -3.95
N ASN A 99 5.41 6.45 -4.17
CA ASN A 99 4.53 5.32 -3.88
C ASN A 99 4.23 5.20 -2.38
N VAL A 100 5.15 5.55 -1.49
CA VAL A 100 4.91 5.56 -0.04
C VAL A 100 3.88 6.62 0.32
N VAL A 101 4.02 7.85 -0.19
CA VAL A 101 3.06 8.94 0.05
C VAL A 101 1.68 8.57 -0.47
N LEU A 102 1.60 8.03 -1.70
CA LEU A 102 0.35 7.59 -2.29
C LEU A 102 -0.31 6.49 -1.44
N MET A 103 0.48 5.51 -0.96
CA MET A 103 -0.04 4.44 -0.11
C MET A 103 -0.53 4.92 1.25
N ILE A 104 0.13 5.92 1.86
CA ILE A 104 -0.36 6.56 3.10
C ILE A 104 -1.70 7.26 2.86
N ILE A 105 -1.82 8.02 1.77
CA ILE A 105 -3.07 8.71 1.45
C ILE A 105 -4.19 7.69 1.24
N MET A 106 -3.95 6.64 0.44
CA MET A 106 -4.95 5.62 0.17
C MET A 106 -5.32 4.82 1.42
N SER A 107 -4.38 4.53 2.30
CA SER A 107 -4.66 3.80 3.55
C SER A 107 -5.46 4.63 4.54
N LEU A 108 -5.26 5.95 4.57
CA LEU A 108 -6.08 6.85 5.39
C LEU A 108 -7.49 7.00 4.83
N ILE A 109 -7.63 7.09 3.50
CA ILE A 109 -8.95 7.13 2.85
C ILE A 109 -9.71 5.82 3.11
N SER A 110 -9.05 4.67 2.96
CA SER A 110 -9.67 3.36 3.23
C SER A 110 -10.07 3.23 4.70
N LEU A 111 -9.25 3.70 5.63
CA LEU A 111 -9.57 3.74 7.06
C LEU A 111 -10.87 4.53 7.33
N VAL A 112 -10.97 5.75 6.79
CA VAL A 112 -12.14 6.63 6.99
C VAL A 112 -13.39 5.96 6.43
N LEU A 113 -13.31 5.38 5.22
CA LEU A 113 -14.44 4.67 4.61
C LEU A 113 -14.86 3.46 5.44
N PHE A 114 -13.90 2.68 5.94
CA PHE A 114 -14.19 1.53 6.80
C PHE A 114 -14.88 1.94 8.12
N GLN A 115 -14.42 3.01 8.76
CA GLN A 115 -15.04 3.51 10.00
C GLN A 115 -16.46 4.03 9.80
N ILE A 116 -16.73 4.70 8.67
CA ILE A 116 -18.05 5.26 8.36
C ILE A 116 -19.03 4.16 7.96
N LEU A 117 -18.62 3.20 7.12
CA LEU A 117 -19.53 2.19 6.56
C LEU A 117 -19.65 0.95 7.44
N LEU A 118 -18.54 0.35 7.90
CA LEU A 118 -18.57 -0.90 8.69
C LEU A 118 -18.65 -0.65 10.21
N GLY A 119 -18.78 0.62 10.61
CA GLY A 119 -18.76 1.04 12.01
C GLY A 119 -17.34 1.14 12.59
N ASN A 120 -17.28 1.53 13.87
CA ASN A 120 -16.03 1.77 14.57
C ASN A 120 -15.81 0.76 15.72
N PRO A 121 -15.27 -0.43 15.43
CA PRO A 121 -14.85 -1.40 16.45
C PRO A 121 -13.51 -1.03 17.10
N LEU A 122 -12.88 0.10 16.75
CA LEU A 122 -11.54 0.47 17.23
C LEU A 122 -11.63 1.15 18.60
N GLN A 123 -11.02 0.54 19.62
CA GLN A 123 -10.87 1.16 20.94
C GLN A 123 -9.82 2.29 20.91
N HIS A 124 -8.73 2.11 20.15
CA HIS A 124 -7.63 3.07 20.04
C HIS A 124 -7.38 3.49 18.58
N PRO A 125 -8.22 4.37 17.98
CA PRO A 125 -8.15 4.72 16.56
C PRO A 125 -6.82 5.35 16.15
N LEU A 126 -6.17 6.10 17.04
CA LEU A 126 -4.87 6.75 16.76
C LEU A 126 -3.72 5.73 16.66
N ARG A 127 -3.75 4.66 17.49
CA ARG A 127 -2.75 3.58 17.43
C ARG A 127 -2.91 2.80 16.12
N PHE A 128 -4.15 2.49 15.76
CA PHE A 128 -4.43 1.80 14.51
C PHE A 128 -4.01 2.63 13.30
N ALA A 129 -4.29 3.95 13.27
CA ALA A 129 -3.81 4.83 12.21
C ALA A 129 -2.28 4.81 12.07
N GLY A 130 -1.53 4.78 13.18
CA GLY A 130 -0.07 4.62 13.16
C GLY A 130 0.38 3.30 12.53
N ILE A 131 -0.26 2.18 12.89
CA ILE A 131 0.01 0.86 12.31
C ILE A 131 -0.34 0.86 10.82
N VAL A 132 -1.45 1.48 10.42
CA VAL A 132 -1.89 1.59 9.03
C VAL A 132 -0.90 2.40 8.19
N CYS A 133 -0.37 3.51 8.72
CA CYS A 133 0.66 4.28 8.03
C CYS A 133 1.96 3.47 7.87
N LEU A 134 2.44 2.81 8.93
CA LEU A 134 3.64 1.98 8.88
C LEU A 134 3.47 0.77 7.97
N GLY A 135 2.32 0.10 8.04
CA GLY A 135 1.98 -1.04 7.19
C GLY A 135 1.85 -0.64 5.73
N GLY A 136 1.20 0.49 5.43
CA GLY A 136 1.14 1.07 4.10
C GLY A 136 2.53 1.39 3.54
N CYS A 137 3.42 1.99 4.35
CA CYS A 137 4.82 2.21 3.97
C CYS A 137 5.54 0.90 3.64
N SER A 138 5.42 -0.10 4.51
CA SER A 138 6.10 -1.39 4.34
C SER A 138 5.62 -2.12 3.08
N LEU A 139 4.31 -2.15 2.81
CA LEU A 139 3.73 -2.79 1.64
C LEU A 139 4.18 -2.06 0.37
N SER A 140 4.15 -0.72 0.40
CA SER A 140 4.58 0.11 -0.73
C SER A 140 6.04 -0.14 -1.10
N MET A 141 6.94 -0.23 -0.11
CA MET A 141 8.36 -0.49 -0.34
C MET A 141 8.58 -1.87 -0.96
N VAL A 142 8.02 -2.93 -0.37
CA VAL A 142 8.17 -4.31 -0.86
C VAL A 142 7.66 -4.43 -2.30
N PHE A 143 6.45 -3.93 -2.57
CA PHE A 143 5.89 -3.98 -3.92
C PHE A 143 6.66 -3.12 -4.92
N THR A 144 7.16 -1.95 -4.52
CA THR A 144 7.98 -1.08 -5.39
C THR A 144 9.27 -1.79 -5.81
N PHE A 145 9.93 -2.51 -4.89
CA PHE A 145 11.10 -3.32 -5.22
C PHE A 145 10.75 -4.51 -6.11
N LEU A 146 9.67 -5.23 -5.81
CA LEU A 146 9.19 -6.33 -6.65
C LEU A 146 8.88 -5.85 -8.07
N ALA A 147 8.20 -4.72 -8.21
CA ALA A 147 7.89 -4.13 -9.50
C ALA A 147 9.14 -3.66 -10.26
N ALA A 148 10.16 -3.13 -9.57
CA ALA A 148 11.42 -2.76 -10.18
C ALA A 148 12.23 -3.96 -10.69
N ILE A 149 12.25 -5.07 -9.94
CA ILE A 149 12.88 -6.32 -10.35
C ILE A 149 12.11 -6.91 -11.54
N ALA A 150 10.79 -6.98 -11.43
CA ALA A 150 9.92 -7.46 -12.49
C ALA A 150 10.08 -6.66 -13.79
N ALA A 151 10.16 -5.33 -13.72
CA ALA A 151 10.33 -4.45 -14.88
C ALA A 151 11.65 -4.67 -15.66
N ARG A 152 12.65 -5.31 -15.04
CA ARG A 152 13.90 -5.70 -15.72
C ARG A 152 13.81 -7.04 -16.42
N ALA A 153 12.81 -7.86 -16.11
CA ALA A 153 12.55 -9.12 -16.78
C ALA A 153 11.66 -8.93 -18.02
N GLN A 154 11.54 -9.96 -18.87
CA GLN A 154 10.65 -9.93 -20.05
C GLN A 154 9.20 -10.33 -19.71
N GLN A 155 8.96 -10.98 -18.56
CA GLN A 155 7.63 -11.42 -18.10
C GLN A 155 7.25 -10.79 -16.75
N ASN A 156 7.00 -9.47 -16.76
CA ASN A 156 6.85 -8.64 -15.55
C ASN A 156 5.73 -9.11 -14.61
N ALA A 157 4.58 -9.53 -15.14
CA ALA A 157 3.42 -9.88 -14.31
C ALA A 157 3.61 -11.23 -13.57
N ALA A 158 4.15 -12.25 -14.26
CA ALA A 158 4.36 -13.58 -13.67
C ALA A 158 5.41 -13.55 -12.55
N LEU A 159 6.51 -12.81 -12.76
CA LEU A 159 7.57 -12.65 -11.76
C LEU A 159 7.09 -11.90 -10.51
N MET A 160 6.23 -10.89 -10.67
CA MET A 160 5.63 -10.17 -9.55
C MET A 160 4.73 -11.07 -8.71
N ALA A 161 3.99 -12.01 -9.32
CA ALA A 161 3.16 -12.98 -8.61
C ALA A 161 4.00 -14.05 -7.88
N ILE A 162 4.99 -14.63 -8.56
CA ILE A 162 5.85 -15.69 -8.01
C ILE A 162 6.67 -15.18 -6.82
N MET A 163 7.25 -13.98 -6.92
CA MET A 163 8.04 -13.38 -5.84
C MET A 163 7.18 -12.67 -4.79
N GLY A 164 6.03 -12.11 -5.20
CA GLY A 164 5.15 -11.38 -4.31
C GLY A 164 4.45 -12.28 -3.31
N PHE A 165 3.88 -13.41 -3.74
CA PHE A 165 3.08 -14.25 -2.85
C PHE A 165 3.84 -14.73 -1.59
N PRO A 166 5.09 -15.27 -1.70
CA PRO A 166 5.87 -15.69 -0.53
C PRO A 166 6.24 -14.56 0.43
N LEU A 167 6.41 -13.33 -0.06
CA LEU A 167 6.78 -12.17 0.77
C LEU A 167 5.58 -11.49 1.41
N ILE A 168 4.46 -11.45 0.68
CA ILE A 168 3.27 -10.72 1.10
C ILE A 168 2.48 -11.49 2.15
N ILE A 169 2.46 -12.82 2.13
CA ILE A 169 1.77 -13.61 3.17
C ILE A 169 2.36 -13.32 4.56
N PRO A 170 3.67 -13.49 4.83
CA PRO A 170 4.24 -13.20 6.14
C PRO A 170 4.02 -11.76 6.57
N GLN A 171 4.15 -10.83 5.63
CA GLN A 171 3.95 -9.40 5.89
C GLN A 171 2.51 -9.09 6.31
N LEU A 172 1.51 -9.63 5.60
CA LEU A 172 0.11 -9.47 5.98
C LEU A 172 -0.19 -10.14 7.32
N MET A 173 0.34 -11.34 7.59
CA MET A 173 0.14 -12.01 8.87
C MET A 173 0.69 -11.17 10.03
N LEU A 174 1.87 -10.58 9.87
CA LEU A 174 2.46 -9.70 10.86
C LEU A 174 1.61 -8.43 11.07
N LEU A 175 1.15 -7.79 10.00
CA LEU A 175 0.31 -6.58 10.08
C LEU A 175 -1.04 -6.87 10.74
N MET A 176 -1.67 -7.99 10.41
CA MET A 176 -2.91 -8.44 11.05
C MET A 176 -2.69 -8.69 12.54
N LYS A 177 -1.62 -9.39 12.93
CA LYS A 177 -1.29 -9.65 14.34
C LYS A 177 -0.99 -8.38 15.14
N ILE A 178 -0.24 -7.43 14.57
CA ILE A 178 0.06 -6.17 15.26
C ILE A 178 -1.22 -5.34 15.39
N SER A 179 -2.08 -5.37 14.38
CA SER A 179 -3.33 -4.62 14.36
C SER A 179 -4.33 -5.05 15.44
N THR A 180 -4.35 -6.33 15.84
CA THR A 180 -5.26 -6.79 16.92
C THR A 180 -5.03 -6.07 18.24
N THR A 181 -3.80 -5.59 18.50
CA THR A 181 -3.47 -4.78 19.69
C THR A 181 -4.21 -3.44 19.75
N SER A 182 -4.82 -3.00 18.64
CA SER A 182 -5.63 -1.77 18.60
C SER A 182 -7.12 -2.02 18.79
N PHE A 183 -7.56 -3.29 18.74
CA PHE A 183 -8.95 -3.69 18.99
C PHE A 183 -9.15 -4.18 20.43
N ALA A 184 -8.12 -4.76 21.07
CA ALA A 184 -8.17 -5.23 22.46
C ALA A 184 -7.12 -4.56 23.35
N ASP A 185 -7.49 -4.25 24.60
CA ASP A 185 -6.56 -3.85 25.65
C ASP A 185 -5.68 -5.06 26.06
N VAL A 186 -4.44 -5.07 25.57
CA VAL A 186 -3.32 -5.95 25.99
C VAL A 186 -3.55 -7.45 25.79
N LEU A 187 -2.86 -8.01 24.78
CA LEU A 187 -2.66 -9.46 24.63
C LEU A 187 -1.80 -10.00 25.79
N GLN A 188 -2.41 -10.31 26.94
CA GLN A 188 -1.86 -11.29 27.88
C GLN A 188 -2.68 -12.58 27.76
N GLY A 189 -2.10 -13.60 27.12
CA GLY A 189 -2.45 -14.99 27.48
C GLY A 189 -2.97 -15.94 26.40
N SER A 190 -2.60 -15.83 25.11
CA SER A 190 -3.03 -16.87 24.15
C SER A 190 -2.00 -17.32 23.10
N GLU A 191 -0.80 -16.76 23.03
CA GLU A 191 0.24 -17.24 22.08
C GLU A 191 1.20 -18.31 22.66
N VAL A 192 1.13 -18.65 23.96
CA VAL A 192 1.99 -19.71 24.56
C VAL A 192 1.45 -21.13 24.28
N SER A 193 0.21 -21.27 23.78
CA SER A 193 -0.40 -22.60 23.55
C SER A 193 -0.10 -23.23 22.19
N LEU A 194 0.57 -22.52 21.26
CA LEU A 194 0.88 -23.06 19.93
C LEU A 194 2.35 -23.48 19.75
N MET A 195 3.10 -23.59 20.85
CA MET A 195 4.50 -24.03 20.83
C MET A 195 4.72 -25.44 21.42
N PHE A 196 3.66 -26.25 21.51
CA PHE A 196 3.73 -27.70 21.71
C PHE A 196 2.73 -28.41 20.81
#